data_AF-A0A524CIQ9-F1
#
_entry.id   AF-A0A524CIQ9-F1
#
_cell.length_a   1.000
_cell.length_b   1.000
_cell.length_c   1.000
_cell.angle_alpha   90.00
_cell.angle_beta   90.00
_cell.angle_gamma   90.00
#
_symmetry.space_group_name_H-M   'P 1'
#
loop_
_entity.id
_entity.type
_entity.pdbx_description
1 polymer ?
#
loop_
_entity_poly.entity_id
_entity_poly.type
_entity_poly.pdbx_seq_one_letter_code
_entity_poly.pdbx_strand_id
1 'polypeptide(L)'
;MLKKDKDLKSFYFLSIPIIILTGIASFGGIFIQGLYRDPHEVLVQAIVQDIVTLFILFPIFVISLIYSHKGSLKGTIVWLGCLGYTLYTYILYTAMAAFNVFFLIYVAIYSLSLFTFIGALLYNIQFFFIN
;
A
#
# COMPACT_ATOMS: atom_id res chain seq x y z
N MET A 1 0.35 -28.30 9.66
CA MET A 1 -0.75 -27.30 9.62
C MET A 1 -0.47 -26.01 10.42
N LEU A 2 0.14 -26.05 11.61
CA LEU A 2 0.35 -24.86 12.47
C LEU A 2 1.26 -23.74 11.91
N LYS A 3 2.20 -24.05 11.00
CA LYS A 3 3.08 -23.05 10.37
C LYS A 3 2.38 -22.23 9.28
N LYS A 4 1.38 -22.83 8.62
CA LYS A 4 0.60 -22.29 7.51
C LYS A 4 -0.12 -20.98 7.89
N ASP A 5 -0.89 -20.99 8.96
CA ASP A 5 -1.66 -19.80 9.38
C ASP A 5 -0.79 -18.67 9.92
N LYS A 6 0.41 -18.97 10.42
CA LYS A 6 1.25 -17.99 11.10
C LYS A 6 1.91 -17.04 10.11
N ASP A 7 2.35 -17.55 8.96
CA ASP A 7 3.08 -16.77 7.96
C ASP A 7 2.16 -15.80 7.21
N LEU A 8 0.94 -16.24 6.83
CA LEU A 8 -0.03 -15.36 6.16
C LEU A 8 -0.58 -14.27 7.10
N LYS A 9 -0.80 -14.61 8.38
CA LYS A 9 -1.20 -13.64 9.42
C LYS A 9 -0.19 -12.51 9.57
N SER A 10 1.11 -12.79 9.43
CA SER A 10 2.14 -11.76 9.46
C SER A 10 1.97 -10.73 8.34
N PHE A 11 1.64 -11.15 7.11
CA PHE A 11 1.43 -10.22 5.98
C PHE A 11 0.16 -9.38 6.15
N TYR A 12 -0.91 -9.95 6.73
CA TYR A 12 -2.09 -9.18 7.10
C TYR A 12 -1.80 -8.16 8.20
N PHE A 13 -1.02 -8.55 9.21
CA PHE A 13 -0.60 -7.64 10.28
C PHE A 13 0.24 -6.48 9.73
N LEU A 14 1.16 -6.75 8.80
CA LEU A 14 1.97 -5.73 8.13
C LEU A 14 1.14 -4.82 7.20
N SER A 15 -0.01 -5.27 6.72
CA SER A 15 -0.92 -4.43 5.92
C SER A 15 -1.57 -3.32 6.76
N ILE A 16 -1.71 -3.50 8.08
CA ILE A 16 -2.30 -2.49 8.97
C ILE A 16 -1.48 -1.20 9.00
N PRO A 17 -0.17 -1.20 9.33
CA PRO A 17 0.63 0.02 9.29
C PRO A 17 0.75 0.59 7.87
N ILE A 18 0.75 -0.24 6.82
CA ILE A 18 0.75 0.25 5.42
C ILE A 18 -0.50 1.10 5.15
N ILE A 19 -1.69 0.59 5.51
CA ILE A 19 -2.96 1.30 5.32
C ILE A 19 -2.96 2.61 6.12
N ILE A 20 -2.53 2.56 7.38
CA ILE A 20 -2.48 3.75 8.26
C ILE A 20 -1.54 4.81 7.68
N LEU A 21 -0.30 4.43 7.35
CA LEU A 21 0.70 5.35 6.82
C LEU A 21 0.27 5.92 5.47
N THR A 22 -0.34 5.10 4.60
CA THR A 22 -0.89 5.53 3.31
C THR A 22 -2.00 6.56 3.51
N GLY A 23 -2.90 6.33 4.46
CA GLY A 23 -3.94 7.28 4.83
C GLY A 23 -3.36 8.60 5.36
N ILE A 24 -2.34 8.55 6.22
CA ILE A 24 -1.65 9.74 6.75
C ILE A 24 -0.96 10.51 5.63
N ALA A 25 -0.23 9.82 4.76
CA ALA A 25 0.52 10.42 3.66
C ALA A 25 -0.42 11.13 2.68
N SER A 26 -1.47 10.45 2.22
CA SER A 26 -2.44 11.05 1.29
C SER A 26 -3.29 12.15 1.94
N PHE A 27 -3.68 12.00 3.21
CA PHE A 27 -4.35 13.08 3.93
C PHE A 27 -3.43 14.31 4.04
N GLY A 28 -2.17 14.12 4.44
CA GLY A 28 -1.22 15.22 4.54
C GLY A 28 -0.93 15.87 3.19
N GLY A 29 -0.81 15.11 2.10
CA GLY A 29 -0.58 15.66 0.76
C GLY A 29 -1.73 16.52 0.22
N ILE A 30 -2.97 16.26 0.64
CA ILE A 30 -4.13 17.08 0.29
C ILE A 30 -4.23 18.34 1.16
N PHE A 31 -4.01 18.21 2.47
CA PHE A 31 -4.36 19.27 3.43
C PHE A 31 -3.17 20.12 3.93
N ILE A 32 -1.93 19.63 3.86
CA ILE A 32 -0.75 20.35 4.32
C ILE A 32 -0.21 21.20 3.17
N GLN A 33 -0.49 22.51 3.24
CA GLN A 33 0.02 23.47 2.28
C GLN A 33 1.56 23.51 2.31
N GLY A 34 2.18 23.47 1.12
CA GLY A 34 3.64 23.49 0.99
C GLY A 34 4.34 22.17 1.33
N LEU A 35 3.60 21.06 1.51
CA LEU A 35 4.21 19.73 1.65
C LEU A 35 4.96 19.33 0.38
N TYR A 36 4.28 19.40 -0.77
CA TYR A 36 4.88 19.20 -2.07
C TYR A 36 5.61 20.47 -2.50
N ARG A 37 6.88 20.30 -2.90
CA ARG A 37 7.79 21.38 -3.31
C ARG A 37 8.13 21.31 -4.79
N ASP A 38 7.51 20.37 -5.49
CA ASP A 38 7.70 20.10 -6.91
C ASP A 38 7.09 21.20 -7.79
N PRO A 39 7.50 21.30 -9.06
CA PRO A 39 6.87 22.20 -10.02
C PRO A 39 5.36 21.98 -10.13
N HIS A 40 4.62 23.02 -10.51
CA HIS A 40 3.15 23.04 -10.48
C HIS A 40 2.51 21.84 -11.18
N GLU A 41 3.03 21.42 -12.34
CA GLU A 41 2.51 20.28 -13.09
C GLU A 41 2.59 18.96 -12.33
N VAL A 42 3.67 18.73 -11.58
CA VAL A 42 3.89 17.53 -10.76
C VAL A 42 3.09 17.62 -9.47
N LEU A 43 3.01 18.82 -8.88
CA LEU A 43 2.24 19.06 -7.66
C LEU A 43 0.75 18.75 -7.84
N VAL A 44 0.16 19.18 -8.96
CA VAL A 44 -1.25 18.87 -9.26
C VAL A 44 -1.46 17.36 -9.40
N GLN A 45 -0.53 16.65 -10.05
CA GLN A 45 -0.60 15.19 -10.20
C GLN A 45 -0.51 14.49 -8.83
N ALA A 46 0.41 14.92 -7.96
CA ALA A 46 0.55 14.35 -6.61
C ALA A 46 -0.73 14.53 -5.77
N ILE A 47 -1.34 15.72 -5.80
CA ILE A 47 -2.60 15.97 -5.07
C ILE A 47 -3.74 15.10 -5.62
N VAL A 48 -3.86 14.98 -6.94
CA VAL A 48 -4.88 14.11 -7.55
C VAL A 48 -4.65 12.64 -7.18
N GLN A 49 -3.39 12.19 -7.20
CA GLN A 49 -3.00 10.85 -6.77
C GLN A 49 -3.40 10.58 -5.32
N ASP A 50 -3.22 11.55 -4.42
CA ASP A 50 -3.60 11.41 -3.02
C ASP A 50 -5.11 11.37 -2.82
N ILE A 51 -5.88 12.15 -3.58
CA ILE A 51 -7.35 12.10 -3.54
C ILE A 51 -7.81 10.69 -3.96
N VAL A 52 -7.29 10.17 -5.06
CA VAL A 52 -7.60 8.80 -5.52
C VAL A 52 -7.18 7.77 -4.47
N THR A 53 -6.00 7.93 -3.89
CA THR A 53 -5.49 7.02 -2.86
C THR A 53 -6.38 7.02 -1.62
N LEU A 54 -6.81 8.19 -1.14
CA LEU A 54 -7.59 8.31 0.08
C LEU A 54 -9.05 7.87 -0.10
N PHE A 55 -9.68 8.20 -1.22
CA PHE A 55 -11.11 7.94 -1.42
C PHE A 55 -11.42 6.64 -2.17
N ILE A 56 -10.47 6.09 -2.93
CA ILE A 56 -10.67 4.88 -3.73
C ILE A 56 -9.78 3.74 -3.24
N LEU A 57 -8.45 3.94 -3.21
CA LEU A 57 -7.55 2.85 -2.81
C LEU A 57 -7.80 2.44 -1.36
N PHE A 58 -7.83 3.40 -0.43
CA PHE A 58 -7.96 3.14 0.99
C PHE A 58 -9.18 2.24 1.34
N PRO A 59 -10.42 2.56 0.93
CA PRO A 59 -11.56 1.69 1.22
C PRO A 59 -11.43 0.32 0.55
N ILE A 60 -10.96 0.25 -0.70
CA ILE A 60 -10.75 -1.03 -1.41
C ILE A 60 -9.69 -1.88 -0.69
N PHE A 61 -8.61 -1.26 -0.20
CA PHE A 61 -7.54 -1.94 0.52
C PHE A 61 -8.05 -2.53 1.83
N VAL A 62 -8.80 -1.75 2.63
CA VAL A 62 -9.40 -2.25 3.88
C VAL A 62 -10.38 -3.38 3.62
N ILE A 63 -11.30 -3.21 2.67
CA ILE A 63 -12.32 -4.22 2.34
C ILE A 63 -11.67 -5.50 1.82
N SER A 64 -10.76 -5.38 0.85
CA SER A 64 -10.07 -6.54 0.27
C SER A 64 -9.23 -7.29 1.29
N LEU A 65 -8.58 -6.59 2.23
CA LEU A 65 -7.86 -7.21 3.34
C LEU A 65 -8.78 -8.06 4.22
N ILE A 66 -9.97 -7.54 4.58
CA ILE A 66 -10.96 -8.29 5.37
C ILE A 66 -11.44 -9.54 4.62
N TYR A 67 -11.76 -9.42 3.33
CA TYR A 67 -12.21 -10.56 2.52
C TYR A 67 -11.09 -11.58 2.28
N SER A 68 -9.86 -11.13 2.06
CA SER A 68 -8.69 -12.00 1.93
C SER A 68 -8.48 -12.80 3.21
N HIS A 69 -8.56 -12.16 4.38
CA HIS A 69 -8.44 -12.83 5.67
C HIS A 69 -9.55 -13.87 5.91
N LYS A 70 -10.72 -13.70 5.29
CA LYS A 70 -11.83 -14.69 5.32
C LYS A 70 -11.65 -15.84 4.31
N GLY A 71 -10.53 -15.88 3.57
CA GLY A 71 -10.23 -16.91 2.58
C GLY A 71 -10.79 -16.64 1.17
N SER A 72 -11.26 -15.43 0.88
CA SER A 72 -11.77 -15.09 -0.45
C SER A 72 -10.65 -14.93 -1.47
N LEU A 73 -10.65 -15.74 -2.52
CA LEU A 73 -9.70 -15.62 -3.64
C LEU A 73 -9.77 -14.24 -4.30
N LYS A 74 -10.98 -13.74 -4.57
CA LYS A 74 -11.18 -12.39 -5.12
C LYS A 74 -10.64 -11.31 -4.19
N GLY A 75 -10.88 -11.47 -2.87
CA GLY A 75 -10.33 -10.56 -1.86
C GLY A 75 -8.81 -10.53 -1.86
N THR A 76 -8.17 -11.70 -1.95
CA THR A 76 -6.71 -11.81 -2.03
C THR A 76 -6.13 -11.18 -3.28
N ILE A 77 -6.74 -11.39 -4.45
CA ILE A 77 -6.29 -10.77 -5.71
C ILE A 77 -6.38 -9.24 -5.61
N VAL A 78 -7.49 -8.70 -5.11
CA VAL A 78 -7.67 -7.24 -4.95
C VAL A 78 -6.70 -6.67 -3.90
N TRP A 79 -6.47 -7.38 -2.79
CA TRP A 79 -5.52 -6.97 -1.76
C TRP A 79 -4.08 -6.91 -2.29
N LEU A 80 -3.65 -7.93 -3.05
CA LEU A 80 -2.36 -7.92 -3.75
C LEU A 80 -2.29 -6.77 -4.77
N GLY A 81 -3.39 -6.49 -5.48
CA GLY A 81 -3.48 -5.33 -6.37
C GLY A 81 -3.30 -3.99 -5.63
N CYS A 82 -3.88 -3.84 -4.44
CA CYS A 82 -3.72 -2.64 -3.61
C CYS A 82 -2.27 -2.46 -3.14
N LEU A 83 -1.62 -3.54 -2.72
CA LEU A 83 -0.19 -3.54 -2.38
C LEU A 83 0.67 -3.15 -3.60
N GLY A 84 0.35 -3.66 -4.79
CA GLY A 84 1.02 -3.30 -6.04
C GLY A 84 0.85 -1.83 -6.43
N TYR A 85 -0.36 -1.29 -6.31
CA TYR A 85 -0.61 0.15 -6.51
C TYR A 85 0.18 1.00 -5.52
N THR A 86 0.18 0.60 -4.24
CA THR A 86 0.91 1.32 -3.18
C THR A 86 2.40 1.31 -3.49
N LEU A 87 2.95 0.17 -3.89
CA LEU A 87 4.34 0.07 -4.35
C LEU A 87 4.68 1.03 -5.48
N TYR A 88 3.86 1.03 -6.53
CA TYR A 88 4.05 1.89 -7.69
C TYR A 88 3.99 3.38 -7.30
N THR A 89 3.03 3.76 -6.47
CA THR A 89 2.87 5.17 -6.06
C THR A 89 4.04 5.63 -5.21
N TYR A 90 4.39 4.85 -4.18
CA TYR A 90 5.36 5.29 -3.20
C TYR A 90 6.81 5.14 -3.66
N ILE A 91 7.12 4.29 -4.65
CA ILE A 91 8.45 4.35 -5.29
C ILE A 91 8.65 5.68 -6.00
N LEU A 92 7.63 6.21 -6.69
CA LEU A 92 7.72 7.51 -7.36
C LEU A 92 7.89 8.63 -6.32
N TYR A 93 7.18 8.57 -5.20
CA TYR A 93 7.34 9.57 -4.14
C TYR A 93 8.72 9.50 -3.48
N THR A 94 9.33 8.31 -3.37
CA THR A 94 10.71 8.18 -2.84
C THR A 94 11.80 8.57 -3.83
N ALA A 95 11.57 8.35 -5.14
CA ALA A 95 12.61 8.50 -6.16
C ALA A 95 12.53 9.81 -6.94
N MET A 96 11.34 10.41 -7.05
CA MET A 96 11.10 11.56 -7.93
C MET A 96 10.60 12.79 -7.21
N ALA A 97 9.84 12.65 -6.12
CA ALA A 97 9.29 13.82 -5.43
C ALA A 97 10.39 14.62 -4.72
N ALA A 98 10.24 15.94 -4.72
CA ALA A 98 11.12 16.84 -3.99
C ALA A 98 11.11 16.52 -2.49
N PHE A 99 12.30 16.53 -1.89
CA PHE A 99 12.49 16.16 -0.49
C PHE A 99 11.63 17.02 0.46
N ASN A 100 10.85 16.35 1.30
CA ASN A 100 9.94 16.97 2.26
C ASN A 100 9.84 16.14 3.55
N VAL A 101 9.09 16.64 4.53
CA VAL A 101 9.00 16.04 5.87
C VAL A 101 8.40 14.62 5.87
N PHE A 102 7.64 14.24 4.83
CA PHE A 102 7.06 12.91 4.69
C PHE A 102 7.97 11.89 3.99
N PHE A 103 9.19 12.27 3.60
CA PHE A 103 10.11 11.38 2.89
C PHE A 103 10.28 10.01 3.58
N LEU A 104 10.48 9.99 4.91
CA LEU A 104 10.61 8.74 5.65
C LEU A 104 9.30 7.93 5.71
N ILE A 105 8.14 8.59 5.67
CA ILE A 105 6.84 7.92 5.57
C ILE A 105 6.74 7.21 4.22
N TYR A 106 7.15 7.86 3.13
CA TYR A 106 7.13 7.25 1.79
C TYR A 106 8.04 6.02 1.72
N VAL A 107 9.26 6.13 2.26
CA VAL A 107 10.22 5.01 2.32
C VAL A 107 9.66 3.85 3.15
N ALA A 108 9.05 4.14 4.30
CA ALA A 108 8.43 3.11 5.15
C ALA A 108 7.27 2.40 4.42
N ILE A 109 6.38 3.15 3.78
CA ILE A 109 5.25 2.60 3.02
C ILE A 109 5.77 1.71 1.88
N TYR A 110 6.72 2.22 1.08
CA TYR A 110 7.30 1.47 -0.02
C TYR A 110 7.93 0.16 0.46
N SER A 111 8.78 0.22 1.50
CA SER A 111 9.53 -0.93 2.00
C SER A 111 8.61 -2.00 2.59
N LEU A 112 7.64 -1.59 3.42
CA LEU A 112 6.64 -2.49 4.00
C LEU A 112 5.76 -3.11 2.92
N SER A 113 5.33 -2.32 1.94
CA SER A 113 4.51 -2.81 0.82
C SER A 113 5.28 -3.80 -0.04
N LEU A 114 6.57 -3.58 -0.29
CA LEU A 114 7.42 -4.48 -1.06
C LEU A 114 7.55 -5.83 -0.39
N PHE A 115 7.93 -5.81 0.89
CA PHE A 115 8.08 -7.02 1.69
C PHE A 115 6.75 -7.80 1.78
N THR A 116 5.66 -7.10 2.06
CA THR A 116 4.33 -7.70 2.19
C THR A 116 3.84 -8.26 0.86
N PHE A 117 4.02 -7.53 -0.25
CA PHE A 117 3.60 -7.96 -1.58
C PHE A 117 4.34 -9.21 -2.04
N ILE A 118 5.67 -9.21 -1.96
CA ILE A 118 6.48 -10.36 -2.38
C ILE A 118 6.16 -11.59 -1.52
N GLY A 119 6.14 -11.41 -0.20
CA GLY A 119 5.85 -12.51 0.73
C GLY A 119 4.46 -13.10 0.55
N ALA A 120 3.45 -12.24 0.42
CA ALA A 120 2.07 -12.66 0.18
C ALA A 120 1.91 -13.33 -1.19
N LEU A 121 2.53 -12.79 -2.25
CA LEU A 121 2.43 -13.34 -3.60
C LEU A 121 3.05 -14.74 -3.67
N LEU A 122 4.29 -14.90 -3.18
CA LEU A 122 4.98 -16.19 -3.16
C LEU A 122 4.19 -17.25 -2.39
N TYR A 123 3.65 -16.88 -1.23
CA TYR A 123 2.85 -17.78 -0.41
C TYR A 123 1.57 -18.23 -1.13
N ASN A 124 0.84 -17.29 -1.76
CA ASN A 124 -0.40 -17.61 -2.47
C ASN A 124 -0.16 -18.45 -3.73
N ILE A 125 0.94 -18.21 -4.45
CA ILE A 125 1.32 -19.01 -5.62
C ILE A 125 1.65 -20.46 -5.21
N GLN A 126 2.47 -20.65 -4.18
CA GLN A 126 2.80 -21.99 -3.68
C GLN A 126 1.55 -22.78 -3.29
N PHE A 127 0.58 -22.12 -2.64
CA PHE A 127 -0.67 -22.76 -2.27
C PHE A 127 -1.51 -23.24 -3.47
N PHE A 128 -1.51 -22.49 -4.57
CA PHE A 128 -2.26 -22.84 -5.78
C PHE A 128 -1.68 -24.05 -6.53
N PHE A 129 -0.36 -24.25 -6.47
CA PHE A 129 0.31 -25.36 -7.18
C PHE A 129 0.41 -26.66 -6.37
N ILE A 130 0.21 -26.61 -5.05
CA ILE A 130 0.35 -27.77 -4.15
C ILE A 130 -1.01 -28.42 -3.82
N ASN A 131 -2.13 -27.78 -4.17
CA ASN A 131 -3.50 -28.34 -4.12
C ASN A 131 -4.05 -28.54 -5.52
#